data_AF-A0A317H7R1-F1
#
_entry.id   AF-A0A317H7R1-F1
#
_cell.length_a   1.000
_cell.length_b   1.000
_cell.length_c   1.000
_cell.angle_alpha   90.00
_cell.angle_beta   90.00
_cell.angle_gamma   90.00
#
_symmetry.space_group_name_H-M   'P 1'
#
loop_
_entity.id
_entity.type
_entity.pdbx_description
1 polymer ?
#
loop_
_entity_poly.entity_id
_entity_poly.type
_entity_poly.pdbx_seq_one_letter_code
_entity_poly.pdbx_strand_id
1 'polypeptide(L)'
;MANPDLAGLQQLSAPLLSDVMDTLGLGNQAMKPFVRPLDEDLILVGRARTGLYMPVYEARLGENPYAVEIALVDDLKPSDVVVLGCDGPTERIAPWGELLTTAAQARGAAGCVTDGLVRDVRQIRAMKFPVYHGGIGPLDTRGRARMMERDIPIACAGVGVRTGDIVFGDVDGVVIIPL
;
A
#
# COMPACT_ATOMS: atom_id res chain seq x y z
N MET A 1 4.50 0.09 -24.77
CA MET A 1 5.48 -0.53 -23.85
C MET A 1 4.97 -1.92 -23.54
N ALA A 2 5.86 -2.93 -23.51
CA ALA A 2 5.48 -4.29 -23.17
C ALA A 2 4.96 -4.34 -21.73
N ASN A 3 3.90 -5.10 -21.48
CA ASN A 3 3.38 -5.28 -20.14
C ASN A 3 4.42 -6.10 -19.33
N PRO A 4 4.97 -5.59 -18.22
CA PRO A 4 6.00 -6.32 -17.47
C PRO A 4 5.47 -7.67 -16.98
N ASP A 5 6.31 -8.70 -17.09
CA ASP A 5 6.03 -10.06 -16.62
C ASP A 5 6.05 -10.09 -15.08
N LEU A 6 4.88 -9.89 -14.48
CA LEU A 6 4.72 -9.94 -13.03
C LEU A 6 5.00 -11.33 -12.45
N ALA A 7 4.83 -12.40 -13.23
CA ALA A 7 5.09 -13.76 -12.76
C ALA A 7 6.59 -14.02 -12.61
N GLY A 8 7.40 -13.50 -13.52
CA GLY A 8 8.87 -13.56 -13.42
C GLY A 8 9.40 -12.85 -12.17
N LEU A 9 8.78 -11.73 -11.76
CA LEU A 9 9.19 -10.99 -10.57
C LEU A 9 8.98 -11.75 -9.26
N GLN A 10 8.00 -12.66 -9.19
CA GLN A 10 7.73 -13.45 -7.96
C GLN A 10 8.88 -14.38 -7.56
N GLN A 11 9.85 -14.63 -8.45
CA GLN A 11 11.01 -15.47 -8.19
C GLN A 11 12.23 -14.67 -7.71
N LEU A 12 12.11 -13.35 -7.60
CA LEU A 12 13.18 -12.44 -7.18
C LEU A 12 13.03 -12.07 -5.70
N SER A 13 13.95 -11.25 -5.21
CA SER A 13 13.91 -10.70 -3.84
C SER A 13 14.03 -9.18 -3.84
N ALA A 14 13.56 -8.55 -2.77
CA ALA A 14 13.61 -7.10 -2.61
C ALA A 14 15.05 -6.56 -2.61
N PRO A 15 16.05 -7.18 -1.92
CA PRO A 15 17.43 -6.72 -1.99
C PRO A 15 17.99 -6.74 -3.42
N LEU A 16 17.72 -7.81 -4.19
CA LEU A 16 18.16 -7.91 -5.57
C LEU A 16 17.56 -6.80 -6.44
N LEU A 17 16.26 -6.55 -6.30
CA LEU A 17 15.59 -5.49 -7.04
C LEU A 17 16.12 -4.10 -6.65
N SER A 18 16.40 -3.88 -5.36
CA SER A 18 17.02 -2.64 -4.87
C SER A 18 18.39 -2.42 -5.49
N ASP A 19 19.26 -3.43 -5.50
CA ASP A 19 20.59 -3.34 -6.12
C ASP A 19 20.48 -3.00 -7.62
N VAL A 20 19.54 -3.62 -8.34
CA VAL A 20 19.29 -3.28 -9.75
C VAL A 20 18.85 -1.82 -9.90
N MET A 21 17.93 -1.32 -9.06
CA MET A 21 17.51 0.08 -9.10
C MET A 21 18.69 1.03 -8.85
N ASP A 22 19.58 0.70 -7.92
CA ASP A 22 20.81 1.47 -7.66
C ASP A 22 21.71 1.53 -8.91
N THR A 23 21.91 0.41 -9.62
CA THR A 23 22.69 0.41 -10.87
C THR A 23 22.08 1.26 -11.99
N LEU A 24 20.76 1.47 -11.95
CA LEU A 24 20.03 2.33 -12.89
C LEU A 24 20.02 3.80 -12.46
N GLY A 25 20.66 4.15 -11.33
CA GLY A 25 20.69 5.50 -10.77
C GLY A 25 19.43 5.87 -9.99
N LEU A 26 18.59 4.90 -9.65
CA LEU A 26 17.33 5.07 -8.91
C LEU A 26 17.52 4.66 -7.44
N GLY A 27 18.33 5.42 -6.70
CA GLY A 27 18.75 5.06 -5.33
C GLY A 27 17.74 5.27 -4.21
N ASN A 28 16.46 5.55 -4.52
CA ASN A 28 15.43 5.82 -3.53
C ASN A 28 14.13 5.06 -3.84
N GLN A 29 14.27 3.76 -4.13
CA GLN A 29 13.17 2.89 -4.50
C GLN A 29 12.73 1.90 -3.41
N ALA A 30 13.55 1.70 -2.38
CA ALA A 30 13.19 0.89 -1.22
C ALA A 30 12.49 1.73 -0.14
N MET A 31 11.32 1.29 0.33
CA MET A 31 10.60 1.97 1.41
C MET A 31 11.38 1.92 2.73
N LYS A 32 11.19 2.92 3.59
CA LYS A 32 11.87 2.99 4.88
C LYS A 32 11.64 1.71 5.73
N PRO A 33 12.63 1.28 6.52
CA PRO A 33 12.61 -0.02 7.22
C PRO A 33 11.49 -0.29 8.23
N PHE A 34 10.67 0.72 8.58
CA PHE A 34 9.53 0.53 9.48
C PHE A 34 8.31 -0.06 8.76
N VAL A 35 8.28 -0.02 7.42
CA VAL A 35 7.25 -0.71 6.63
C VAL A 35 7.60 -2.18 6.54
N ARG A 36 6.78 -3.03 7.16
CA ARG A 36 7.02 -4.47 7.27
C ARG A 36 5.82 -5.31 6.82
N PRO A 37 6.04 -6.53 6.31
CA PRO A 37 4.95 -7.43 5.95
C PRO A 37 4.17 -7.86 7.19
N LEU A 38 2.86 -8.01 7.02
CA LEU A 38 1.99 -8.56 8.06
C LEU A 38 2.13 -10.08 8.20
N ASP A 39 2.50 -10.75 7.10
CA ASP A 39 2.78 -12.18 6.99
C ASP A 39 4.07 -12.34 6.18
N GLU A 40 5.14 -12.81 6.82
CA GLU A 40 6.50 -12.89 6.25
C GLU A 40 6.64 -13.98 5.18
N ASP A 41 5.68 -14.91 5.09
CA ASP A 41 5.67 -15.99 4.11
C ASP A 41 5.08 -15.55 2.75
N LEU A 42 4.47 -14.37 2.67
CA LEU A 42 3.79 -13.88 1.48
C LEU A 42 4.67 -12.93 0.67
N ILE A 43 4.61 -13.09 -0.66
CA ILE A 43 5.23 -12.18 -1.62
C ILE A 43 4.14 -11.31 -2.25
N LEU A 44 4.41 -10.02 -2.36
CA LEU A 44 3.55 -9.04 -3.02
C LEU A 44 4.14 -8.64 -4.36
N VAL A 45 3.40 -8.82 -5.45
CA VAL A 45 3.74 -8.26 -6.77
C VAL A 45 2.49 -7.73 -7.44
N GLY A 46 2.53 -6.47 -7.89
CA GLY A 46 1.45 -5.90 -8.69
C GLY A 46 1.68 -4.45 -9.08
N ARG A 47 0.63 -3.75 -9.51
CA ARG A 47 0.69 -2.37 -10.00
C ARG A 47 0.07 -1.41 -9.00
N ALA A 48 0.77 -0.33 -8.67
CA ALA A 48 0.32 0.63 -7.68
C ALA A 48 -0.99 1.31 -8.10
N ARG A 49 -1.91 1.43 -7.15
CA ARG A 49 -3.06 2.35 -7.13
C ARG A 49 -2.90 3.22 -5.89
N THR A 50 -2.59 4.49 -6.08
CA THR A 50 -2.16 5.37 -4.99
C THR A 50 -3.33 6.04 -4.30
N GLY A 51 -3.25 6.18 -2.97
CA GLY A 51 -4.18 6.97 -2.16
C GLY A 51 -3.42 7.87 -1.18
N LEU A 52 -3.78 9.15 -1.15
CA LEU A 52 -3.14 10.14 -0.26
C LEU A 52 -4.06 10.48 0.91
N TYR A 53 -3.66 10.14 2.13
CA TYR A 53 -4.32 10.59 3.35
C TYR A 53 -3.73 11.89 3.86
N MET A 54 -4.61 12.75 4.39
CA MET A 54 -4.21 13.93 5.14
C MET A 54 -4.93 13.97 6.49
N PRO A 55 -4.28 14.46 7.56
CA PRO A 55 -4.90 14.57 8.87
C PRO A 55 -6.08 15.54 8.82
N VAL A 56 -7.13 15.17 9.55
CA VAL A 56 -8.24 16.05 9.90
C VAL A 56 -8.43 16.01 11.40
N TYR A 57 -9.08 17.03 11.96
CA TYR A 57 -9.23 17.19 13.41
C TYR A 57 -10.69 17.17 13.87
N GLU A 58 -11.62 17.00 12.93
CA GLU A 58 -13.04 16.85 13.19
C GLU A 58 -13.68 16.04 12.07
N ALA A 59 -14.77 15.33 12.40
CA ALA A 59 -15.64 14.73 11.40
C ALA A 59 -16.68 15.78 10.98
N ARG A 60 -16.75 16.09 9.69
CA ARG A 60 -17.73 17.05 9.16
C ARG A 60 -19.09 16.40 9.01
N LEU A 61 -20.11 17.04 9.57
CA LEU A 61 -21.50 16.61 9.43
C LEU A 61 -21.93 16.67 7.95
N GLY A 62 -22.56 15.60 7.47
CA GLY A 62 -23.04 15.50 6.09
C GLY A 62 -22.00 15.10 5.05
N GLU A 63 -20.71 14.99 5.41
CA GLU A 63 -19.68 14.43 4.54
C GLU A 63 -19.49 12.92 4.81
N ASN A 64 -19.32 12.12 3.76
CA ASN A 64 -18.82 10.76 3.90
C ASN A 64 -17.28 10.78 3.82
N PRO A 65 -16.55 10.63 4.95
CA PRO A 65 -15.10 10.71 4.95
C PRO A 65 -14.43 9.56 4.18
N TYR A 66 -15.17 8.50 3.87
CA TYR A 66 -14.67 7.32 3.17
C TYR A 66 -14.96 7.35 1.67
N ALA A 67 -15.59 8.40 1.13
CA ALA A 67 -16.04 8.41 -0.26
C ALA A 67 -14.92 8.16 -1.29
N VAL A 68 -13.75 8.79 -1.10
CA VAL A 68 -12.59 8.62 -2.00
C VAL A 68 -11.94 7.25 -1.82
N GLU A 69 -11.85 6.76 -0.58
CA GLU A 69 -11.33 5.43 -0.24
C GLU A 69 -12.19 4.32 -0.86
N ILE A 70 -13.51 4.41 -0.69
CA ILE A 70 -14.48 3.50 -1.29
C ILE A 70 -14.36 3.55 -2.82
N ALA A 71 -14.27 4.73 -3.43
CA ALA A 71 -14.11 4.85 -4.88
C ALA A 71 -12.79 4.24 -5.40
N LEU A 72 -11.69 4.38 -4.67
CA LEU A 72 -10.42 3.72 -5.00
C LEU A 72 -10.59 2.19 -4.98
N VAL A 73 -11.14 1.67 -3.89
CA VAL A 73 -11.31 0.22 -3.69
C VAL A 73 -12.29 -0.34 -4.71
N ASP A 74 -13.39 0.38 -5.00
CA ASP A 74 -14.41 -0.04 -5.96
C ASP A 74 -13.86 -0.19 -7.38
N ASP A 75 -12.89 0.64 -7.75
CA ASP A 75 -12.26 0.69 -9.07
C ASP A 75 -11.06 -0.25 -9.23
N LEU A 76 -10.69 -1.04 -8.22
CA LEU A 76 -9.54 -1.95 -8.31
C LEU A 76 -9.70 -2.98 -9.42
N LYS A 77 -8.57 -3.33 -10.03
CA LYS A 77 -8.44 -4.34 -11.08
C LYS A 77 -7.53 -5.50 -10.62
N PRO A 78 -7.60 -6.65 -11.31
CA PRO A 78 -6.69 -7.74 -11.04
C PRO A 78 -5.23 -7.29 -11.07
N SER A 79 -4.46 -7.74 -10.08
CA SER A 79 -3.05 -7.37 -9.86
C SER A 79 -2.80 -5.91 -9.42
N ASP A 80 -3.82 -5.13 -9.09
CA ASP A 80 -3.62 -3.83 -8.45
C ASP A 80 -3.11 -4.01 -7.01
N VAL A 81 -2.22 -3.12 -6.59
CA VAL A 81 -1.71 -3.00 -5.22
C VAL A 81 -2.08 -1.63 -4.72
N VAL A 82 -2.87 -1.57 -3.64
CA VAL A 82 -3.22 -0.28 -3.04
C VAL A 82 -2.01 0.25 -2.29
N VAL A 83 -1.57 1.48 -2.59
CA VAL A 83 -0.44 2.14 -1.90
C VAL A 83 -0.94 3.40 -1.21
N LEU A 84 -0.95 3.41 0.12
CA LEU A 84 -1.54 4.48 0.93
C LEU A 84 -0.47 5.30 1.64
N GLY A 85 -0.25 6.52 1.16
CA GLY A 85 0.60 7.52 1.80
C GLY A 85 -0.14 8.22 2.93
N CYS A 86 0.35 8.06 4.14
CA CYS A 86 -0.24 8.51 5.41
C CYS A 86 0.70 9.42 6.20
N ASP A 87 1.77 9.92 5.56
CA ASP A 87 2.83 10.71 6.17
C ASP A 87 3.50 9.96 7.35
N GLY A 88 3.85 8.69 7.08
CA GLY A 88 4.44 7.78 8.08
C GLY A 88 5.91 8.05 8.39
N PRO A 89 6.41 7.61 9.56
CA PRO A 89 5.73 6.81 10.57
C PRO A 89 4.71 7.63 11.37
N THR A 90 3.52 7.07 11.57
CA THR A 90 2.39 7.76 12.22
C THR A 90 1.72 6.86 13.26
N GLU A 91 1.23 7.47 14.34
CA GLU A 91 0.44 6.81 15.38
C GLU A 91 -1.06 7.13 15.29
N ARG A 92 -1.48 7.88 14.26
CA ARG A 92 -2.82 8.51 14.22
C ARG A 92 -3.91 7.64 13.62
N ILE A 93 -3.60 6.84 12.60
CA ILE A 93 -4.61 6.19 11.77
C ILE A 93 -4.20 4.77 11.35
N ALA A 94 -5.16 3.86 11.36
CA ALA A 94 -5.08 2.57 10.68
C ALA A 94 -6.07 2.53 9.51
N PRO A 95 -5.70 3.05 8.31
CA PRO A 95 -6.62 3.11 7.18
C PRO A 95 -7.00 1.73 6.64
N TRP A 96 -6.18 0.70 6.83
CA TRP A 96 -6.41 -0.62 6.28
C TRP A 96 -6.80 -1.65 7.35
N GLY A 97 -7.84 -2.43 7.06
CA GLY A 97 -8.41 -3.46 7.95
C GLY A 97 -9.08 -4.59 7.16
N GLU A 98 -9.84 -5.44 7.86
CA GLU A 98 -10.46 -6.63 7.27
C GLU A 98 -11.49 -6.29 6.19
N LEU A 99 -12.30 -5.24 6.39
CA LEU A 99 -13.30 -4.81 5.40
C LEU A 99 -12.67 -4.41 4.07
N LEU A 100 -11.62 -3.57 4.09
CA LEU A 100 -10.93 -3.14 2.87
C LEU A 100 -10.19 -4.31 2.21
N THR A 101 -9.57 -5.18 3.02
CA THR A 101 -8.94 -6.42 2.54
C THR A 101 -9.95 -7.29 1.79
N THR A 102 -11.15 -7.47 2.35
CA THR A 102 -12.21 -8.30 1.75
C THR A 102 -12.68 -7.70 0.43
N ALA A 103 -12.93 -6.39 0.40
CA ALA A 103 -13.35 -5.68 -0.78
C ALA A 103 -12.29 -5.67 -1.89
N ALA A 104 -11.00 -5.54 -1.53
CA ALA A 104 -9.88 -5.57 -2.48
C ALA A 104 -9.65 -6.98 -3.03
N GLN A 105 -9.68 -8.01 -2.18
CA GLN A 105 -9.53 -9.41 -2.60
C GLN A 105 -10.66 -9.83 -3.55
N ALA A 106 -11.91 -9.41 -3.27
CA ALA A 106 -13.05 -9.67 -4.16
C ALA A 106 -12.88 -9.08 -5.58
N ARG A 107 -11.99 -8.10 -5.75
CA ARG A 107 -11.66 -7.46 -7.04
C ARG A 107 -10.38 -8.00 -7.69
N GLY A 108 -9.73 -8.97 -7.05
CA GLY A 108 -8.48 -9.56 -7.54
C GLY A 108 -7.24 -8.69 -7.31
N ALA A 109 -7.31 -7.72 -6.40
CA ALA A 109 -6.13 -6.97 -5.99
C ALA A 109 -5.04 -7.92 -5.45
N ALA A 110 -3.78 -7.59 -5.69
CA ALA A 110 -2.63 -8.38 -5.28
C ALA A 110 -2.18 -8.09 -3.83
N GLY A 111 -2.52 -6.93 -3.27
CA GLY A 111 -2.16 -6.59 -1.90
C GLY A 111 -2.38 -5.12 -1.53
N CYS A 112 -1.86 -4.74 -0.37
CA CYS A 112 -1.82 -3.36 0.10
C CYS A 112 -0.45 -3.01 0.70
N VAL A 113 -0.01 -1.77 0.51
CA VAL A 113 1.14 -1.17 1.18
C VAL A 113 0.69 0.15 1.81
N THR A 114 1.03 0.39 3.06
CA THR A 114 0.81 1.69 3.71
C THR A 114 1.95 2.02 4.67
N ASP A 115 2.33 3.29 4.74
CA ASP A 115 3.18 3.81 5.80
C ASP A 115 2.38 4.27 7.04
N GLY A 116 1.06 4.09 7.01
CA GLY A 116 0.16 4.16 8.16
C GLY A 116 0.07 2.84 8.93
N LEU A 117 -0.86 2.78 9.88
CA LEU A 117 -1.09 1.56 10.67
C LEU A 117 -2.09 0.63 9.98
N VAL A 118 -2.23 -0.60 10.51
CA VAL A 118 -3.29 -1.54 10.13
C VAL A 118 -4.02 -2.09 11.35
N ARG A 119 -5.25 -2.58 11.14
CA ARG A 119 -6.09 -3.25 12.14
C ARG A 119 -6.63 -4.58 11.64
N ASP A 120 -7.33 -5.32 12.51
CA ASP A 120 -7.94 -6.62 12.18
C ASP A 120 -6.95 -7.69 11.66
N VAL A 121 -5.73 -7.65 12.21
CA VAL A 121 -4.57 -8.43 11.74
C VAL A 121 -4.84 -9.93 11.69
N ARG A 122 -5.58 -10.47 12.66
CA ARG A 122 -5.88 -11.90 12.70
C ARG A 122 -6.69 -12.33 11.47
N GLN A 123 -7.66 -11.50 11.09
CA GLN A 123 -8.52 -11.76 9.95
C GLN A 123 -7.75 -11.60 8.64
N ILE A 124 -6.98 -10.52 8.48
CA ILE A 124 -6.15 -10.28 7.28
C ILE A 124 -5.19 -11.45 7.05
N ARG A 125 -4.50 -11.93 8.10
CA ARG A 125 -3.61 -13.10 8.01
C ARG A 125 -4.34 -14.38 7.58
N ALA A 126 -5.55 -14.61 8.09
CA ALA A 126 -6.37 -15.76 7.70
C ALA A 126 -6.78 -15.72 6.22
N MET A 127 -6.93 -14.52 5.65
CA MET A 127 -7.27 -14.32 4.24
C MET A 127 -6.10 -14.50 3.27
N LYS A 128 -4.86 -14.64 3.80
CA LYS A 128 -3.63 -14.77 3.00
C LYS A 128 -3.48 -13.67 1.93
N PHE A 129 -3.86 -12.46 2.32
CA PHE A 129 -3.73 -11.26 1.48
C PHE A 129 -2.47 -10.48 1.91
N PRO A 130 -1.50 -10.25 1.00
CA PRO A 130 -0.27 -9.53 1.35
C PRO A 130 -0.57 -8.08 1.76
N VAL A 131 -0.10 -7.70 2.97
CA VAL A 131 -0.21 -6.34 3.48
C VAL A 131 1.12 -5.92 4.08
N TYR A 132 1.60 -4.74 3.70
CA TYR A 132 2.77 -4.08 4.29
C TYR A 132 2.31 -2.84 5.04
N HIS A 133 2.82 -2.65 6.25
CA HIS A 133 2.32 -1.63 7.16
C HIS A 133 3.43 -0.91 7.92
N GLY A 134 3.18 0.33 8.30
CA GLY A 134 4.04 1.10 9.20
C GLY A 134 3.86 0.78 10.70
N GLY A 135 2.82 0.02 11.05
CA GLY A 135 2.56 -0.45 12.42
C GLY A 135 1.16 -1.04 12.58
N ILE A 136 0.79 -1.42 13.80
CA ILE A 136 -0.53 -2.01 14.12
C ILE A 136 -1.21 -1.14 15.18
N GLY A 137 -2.48 -0.79 14.96
CA GLY A 137 -3.26 -0.02 15.92
C GLY A 137 -4.76 -0.12 15.68
N PRO A 138 -5.62 0.03 16.71
CA PRO A 138 -7.06 -0.17 16.59
C PRO A 138 -7.83 1.05 16.04
N LEU A 139 -7.12 2.04 15.49
CA LEU A 139 -7.65 3.39 15.25
C LEU A 139 -8.30 3.52 13.87
N ASP A 140 -9.55 4.01 13.84
CA ASP A 140 -10.20 4.37 12.58
C ASP A 140 -9.71 5.72 12.01
N THR A 141 -9.90 5.95 10.71
CA THR A 141 -9.56 7.23 10.06
C THR A 141 -10.55 8.35 10.40
N ARG A 142 -11.83 8.05 10.67
CA ARG A 142 -12.87 9.06 10.87
C ARG A 142 -12.52 10.07 11.97
N GLY A 143 -12.54 11.34 11.59
CA GLY A 143 -12.21 12.47 12.48
C GLY A 143 -10.71 12.58 12.81
N ARG A 144 -9.85 11.74 12.23
CA ARG A 144 -8.39 11.75 12.42
C ARG A 144 -7.62 12.00 11.12
N ALA A 145 -8.11 11.45 10.01
CA ALA A 145 -7.65 11.69 8.65
C ALA A 145 -8.76 11.39 7.63
N ARG A 146 -8.51 11.75 6.38
CA ARG A 146 -9.31 11.28 5.23
C ARG A 146 -8.42 11.12 4.01
N MET A 147 -8.80 10.22 3.10
CA MET A 147 -8.19 10.15 1.78
C MET A 147 -8.62 11.39 1.01
N MET A 148 -7.66 12.24 0.64
CA MET A 148 -7.91 13.48 -0.09
C MET A 148 -8.01 13.23 -1.59
N GLU A 149 -7.10 12.41 -2.11
CA GLU A 149 -6.98 12.12 -3.53
C GLU A 149 -6.60 10.66 -3.75
N ARG A 150 -6.94 10.15 -4.93
CA ARG A 150 -6.52 8.85 -5.43
C ARG A 150 -5.91 8.99 -6.82
N ASP A 151 -5.07 8.02 -7.19
CA ASP A 151 -4.47 7.92 -8.52
C ASP A 151 -3.60 9.13 -8.93
N ILE A 152 -2.98 9.77 -7.94
CA ILE A 152 -1.98 10.84 -8.11
C ILE A 152 -0.59 10.38 -7.65
N PRO A 153 0.50 11.05 -8.04
CA PRO A 153 1.80 10.81 -7.42
C PRO A 153 1.75 11.09 -5.91
N ILE A 154 2.27 10.16 -5.10
CA ILE A 154 2.35 10.28 -3.63
C ILE A 154 3.76 9.97 -3.14
N ALA A 155 4.04 10.31 -1.89
CA ALA A 155 5.15 9.74 -1.13
C ALA A 155 4.60 8.70 -0.14
N CYS A 156 5.24 7.54 -0.05
CA CYS A 156 4.92 6.51 0.93
C CYS A 156 6.23 5.99 1.53
N ALA A 157 6.42 6.17 2.84
CA ALA A 157 7.64 5.77 3.55
C ALA A 157 8.95 6.22 2.87
N GLY A 158 8.99 7.45 2.35
CA GLY A 158 10.19 8.04 1.73
C GLY A 158 10.38 7.78 0.24
N VAL A 159 9.54 6.93 -0.38
CA VAL A 159 9.59 6.61 -1.81
C VAL A 159 8.47 7.33 -2.56
N GLY A 160 8.79 7.89 -3.73
CA GLY A 160 7.78 8.44 -4.63
C GLY A 160 7.11 7.31 -5.41
N VAL A 161 5.77 7.30 -5.42
CA VAL A 161 4.97 6.25 -6.07
C VAL A 161 3.94 6.89 -7.00
N ARG A 162 3.82 6.38 -8.22
CA ARG A 162 2.81 6.74 -9.20
C ARG A 162 1.89 5.56 -9.46
N THR A 163 0.64 5.84 -9.82
CA THR A 163 -0.26 4.79 -10.29
C THR A 163 0.35 4.09 -11.51
N GLY A 164 0.38 2.76 -11.48
CA GLY A 164 0.97 1.91 -12.51
C GLY A 164 2.39 1.42 -12.20
N ASP A 165 3.14 2.07 -11.31
CA ASP A 165 4.46 1.59 -10.89
C ASP A 165 4.35 0.16 -10.35
N ILE A 166 5.38 -0.66 -10.56
CA ILE A 166 5.38 -2.02 -10.02
C ILE A 166 5.74 -1.93 -8.53
N VAL A 167 4.94 -2.60 -7.71
CA VAL A 167 5.21 -2.81 -6.29
C VAL A 167 5.70 -4.24 -6.12
N PHE A 168 6.89 -4.40 -5.56
CA PHE A 168 7.40 -5.67 -5.09
C PHE A 168 7.57 -5.63 -3.57
N GLY A 169 7.16 -6.68 -2.88
CA GLY A 169 7.47 -6.87 -1.48
C GLY A 169 7.73 -8.33 -1.13
N ASP A 170 8.69 -8.55 -0.24
CA ASP A 170 8.94 -9.83 0.43
C ASP A 170 9.22 -9.57 1.94
N VAL A 171 9.87 -10.50 2.62
CA VAL A 171 10.21 -10.37 4.05
C VAL A 171 11.13 -9.17 4.36
N ASP A 172 11.98 -8.76 3.43
CA ASP A 172 12.99 -7.73 3.64
C ASP A 172 12.43 -6.31 3.53
N GLY A 173 11.33 -6.12 2.80
CA GLY A 173 10.63 -4.84 2.68
C GLY A 173 9.88 -4.68 1.37
N VAL A 174 9.71 -3.42 0.95
CA VAL A 174 9.02 -3.04 -0.29
C VAL A 174 9.95 -2.25 -1.19
N VAL A 175 9.98 -2.61 -2.47
CA VAL A 175 10.67 -1.89 -3.54
C VAL A 175 9.67 -1.46 -4.61
N ILE A 176 9.80 -0.22 -5.07
CA ILE A 176 8.99 0.34 -6.15
C ILE A 176 9.83 0.37 -7.42
N ILE A 177 9.31 -0.15 -8.53
CA ILE A 177 9.96 -0.12 -9.84
C ILE A 177 9.16 0.82 -10.75
N PRO A 178 9.68 2.01 -11.09
CA PRO A 178 8.99 2.95 -11.96
C PRO A 178 8.82 2.41 -13.39
N LEU A 179 7.70 2.77 -14.04
CA LEU A 179 7.43 2.47 -15.46
C LEU A 179 7.63 3.66 -16.41
#